data_AF-R5BBG0-F1
#
_entry.id   AF-R5BBG0-F1
#
_cell.length_a   1.000
_cell.length_b   1.000
_cell.length_c   1.000
_cell.angle_alpha   90.00
_cell.angle_beta   90.00
_cell.angle_gamma   90.00
#
_symmetry.space_group_name_H-M   'P 1'
#
loop_
_entity.id
_entity.type
_entity.pdbx_description
1 polymer ?
#
loop_
_entity_poly.entity_id
_entity_poly.type
_entity_poly.pdbx_seq_one_letter_code
_entity_poly.pdbx_strand_id
1 'polypeptide(L)'
;MTMNFIDITILLCCVPAIFRGLSKGFIAQAAALVALVLGAWMSFHFSSTVVEWIRPAMDVSPVILQVIAFTLILMAVFLALTLAGKALEGLVKVVMLGWLNKLLGVAFSLLKVILAIGLVILLIDTVTHALEIDCSKTTAESLLYNPIKSFADVFFPYIKELIFNK
;
A
#
# COMPACT_ATOMS: atom_id res chain seq x y z
N MET A 1 -26.48 -8.46 2.34
CA MET A 1 -25.05 -8.42 1.96
C MET A 1 -24.35 -9.52 2.72
N THR A 2 -23.90 -10.57 2.04
CA THR A 2 -23.15 -11.69 2.62
C THR A 2 -21.66 -11.43 2.44
N MET A 3 -20.81 -11.82 3.41
CA MET A 3 -19.36 -11.63 3.27
C MET A 3 -18.84 -12.38 2.05
N ASN A 4 -18.25 -11.64 1.10
CA ASN A 4 -17.71 -12.21 -0.13
C ASN A 4 -16.22 -12.57 0.04
N PHE A 5 -15.64 -13.28 -0.92
CA PHE A 5 -14.25 -13.70 -0.97
C PHE A 5 -13.26 -12.54 -0.74
N ILE A 6 -13.56 -11.34 -1.27
CA ILE A 6 -12.76 -10.12 -1.05
C ILE A 6 -12.70 -9.78 0.45
N ASP A 7 -13.84 -9.79 1.14
CA ASP A 7 -13.91 -9.44 2.56
C ASP A 7 -13.13 -10.44 3.42
N ILE A 8 -13.23 -11.74 3.09
CA ILE A 8 -12.50 -12.82 3.77
C ILE A 8 -11.00 -12.64 3.58
N THR A 9 -10.56 -12.29 2.37
CA THR A 9 -9.15 -12.08 2.07
C THR A 9 -8.60 -10.88 2.83
N ILE A 10 -9.32 -9.77 2.87
CA ILE A 10 -8.96 -8.57 3.64
C ILE A 10 -8.84 -8.91 5.12
N LEU A 11 -9.83 -9.61 5.69
CA LEU A 11 -9.81 -10.00 7.09
C LEU A 11 -8.63 -10.92 7.41
N LEU A 12 -8.33 -11.87 6.51
CA LEU A 12 -7.19 -12.77 6.63
C LEU A 12 -5.85 -12.01 6.62
N CYS A 13 -5.72 -10.96 5.79
CA CYS A 13 -4.54 -10.10 5.78
C CYS A 13 -4.36 -9.29 7.08
N CYS A 14 -5.46 -8.97 7.79
CA CYS A 14 -5.41 -8.26 9.07
C CYS A 14 -4.89 -9.12 10.22
N VAL A 15 -5.12 -10.44 10.21
CA VAL A 15 -4.66 -11.37 11.26
C VAL A 15 -3.15 -11.27 11.54
N PRO A 16 -2.24 -11.42 10.56
CA PRO A 16 -0.80 -11.28 10.81
C PRO A 16 -0.40 -9.85 11.20
N ALA A 17 -1.22 -8.84 10.88
CA ALA A 17 -0.98 -7.46 11.31
C ALA A 17 -1.05 -7.34 12.84
N ILE A 18 -1.99 -8.02 13.48
CA ILE A 18 -2.14 -8.02 14.94
C ILE A 18 -0.88 -8.57 15.60
N PHE A 19 -0.43 -9.76 15.19
CA PHE A 19 0.78 -10.38 15.74
C PHE A 19 2.02 -9.51 15.51
N ARG A 20 2.18 -8.94 14.30
CA ARG A 20 3.29 -8.03 14.01
C ARG A 20 3.23 -6.75 14.85
N GLY A 21 2.04 -6.23 15.13
CA GLY A 21 1.85 -5.05 15.98
C GLY A 21 2.26 -5.31 17.43
N LEU A 22 1.82 -6.43 17.99
CA LEU A 22 2.21 -6.86 19.35
C LEU A 22 3.72 -7.08 19.48
N SER A 23 4.36 -7.65 18.46
CA SER A 23 5.79 -8.01 18.49
C SER A 23 6.72 -6.84 18.19
N LYS A 24 6.36 -5.95 17.25
CA LYS A 24 7.22 -4.81 16.85
C LYS A 24 6.94 -3.53 17.64
N GLY A 25 5.77 -3.42 18.27
CA GLY A 25 5.37 -2.25 19.04
C GLY A 25 5.01 -1.03 18.19
N PHE A 26 4.65 0.07 18.85
CA PHE A 26 4.15 1.29 18.23
C PHE A 26 5.16 1.97 17.31
N ILE A 27 6.37 2.27 17.81
CA ILE A 27 7.35 3.08 17.09
C ILE A 27 7.72 2.45 15.73
N ALA A 28 7.95 1.14 15.71
CA ALA A 28 8.27 0.43 14.47
C ALA A 28 7.09 0.43 13.48
N GLN A 29 5.85 0.27 13.96
CA GLN A 29 4.67 0.27 13.09
C GLN A 29 4.32 1.67 12.59
N ALA A 30 4.53 2.71 13.40
CA ALA A 30 4.39 4.11 12.98
C ALA A 30 5.43 4.46 11.90
N ALA A 31 6.69 4.09 12.09
CA ALA A 31 7.72 4.28 11.07
C ALA A 31 7.39 3.52 9.77
N ALA A 32 6.89 2.29 9.87
CA ALA A 32 6.47 1.51 8.70
C ALA A 32 5.26 2.12 7.97
N LEU A 33 4.33 2.74 8.71
CA LEU A 33 3.20 3.45 8.12
C LEU A 33 3.66 4.71 7.37
N VAL A 34 4.57 5.49 7.98
CA VAL A 34 5.19 6.65 7.33
C VAL A 34 5.96 6.22 6.08
N ALA A 35 6.71 5.14 6.15
CA ALA A 35 7.42 4.55 5.02
C ALA A 35 6.48 4.17 3.87
N LEU A 36 5.31 3.58 4.18
CA LEU A 36 4.29 3.26 3.17
C LEU A 36 3.78 4.52 2.47
N VAL A 37 3.41 5.55 3.24
CA VAL A 37 2.86 6.79 2.67
C VAL A 37 3.90 7.55 1.85
N LEU A 38 5.09 7.75 2.41
CA LEU A 38 6.18 8.43 1.70
C LEU A 38 6.67 7.63 0.49
N GLY A 39 6.71 6.30 0.61
CA GLY A 39 7.07 5.43 -0.50
C GLY A 39 6.08 5.55 -1.65
N ALA A 40 4.77 5.49 -1.36
CA ALA A 40 3.75 5.68 -2.39
C ALA A 40 3.84 7.07 -3.04
N TRP A 41 4.09 8.12 -2.27
CA TRP A 41 4.25 9.47 -2.79
C TRP A 41 5.49 9.61 -3.70
N MET A 42 6.63 9.06 -3.25
CA MET A 42 7.87 9.04 -4.02
C MET A 42 7.70 8.25 -5.32
N SER A 43 7.05 7.08 -5.25
CA SER A 43 6.73 6.28 -6.42
C SER A 43 5.88 7.01 -7.43
N PHE A 44 4.88 7.77 -6.98
CA PHE A 44 4.08 8.60 -7.87
C PHE A 44 4.96 9.63 -8.59
N HIS A 45 5.76 10.37 -7.82
CA HIS A 45 6.58 11.46 -8.35
C HIS A 45 7.63 10.99 -9.38
N PHE A 46 8.28 9.85 -9.13
CA PHE A 46 9.35 9.35 -9.99
C PHE A 46 8.88 8.33 -11.04
N SER A 47 7.61 7.91 -11.01
CA SER A 47 7.07 6.93 -11.95
C SER A 47 7.24 7.34 -13.41
N SER A 48 7.02 8.62 -13.73
CA SER A 48 7.18 9.17 -15.09
C SER A 48 8.60 9.02 -15.63
N THR A 49 9.62 9.27 -14.80
CA THR A 49 11.02 9.10 -15.18
C THR A 49 11.34 7.64 -15.49
N VAL A 50 10.84 6.72 -14.67
CA VAL A 50 11.07 5.28 -14.90
C VAL A 50 10.30 4.80 -16.13
N VAL A 51 9.12 5.34 -16.41
CA VAL A 51 8.36 5.06 -17.65
C VAL A 51 9.21 5.29 -18.90
N GLU A 52 9.97 6.38 -18.98
CA GLU A 52 10.84 6.67 -20.13
C GLU A 52 11.91 5.59 -20.35
N TRP A 53 12.40 4.98 -19.28
CA TRP A 53 13.41 3.92 -19.35
C TRP A 53 12.84 2.56 -19.75
N ILE A 54 11.62 2.25 -19.32
CA ILE A 54 10.99 0.95 -19.56
C ILE A 54 10.14 0.91 -20.84
N ARG A 55 9.69 2.07 -21.35
CA ARG A 55 8.88 2.18 -22.58
C ARG A 55 9.50 1.46 -23.79
N PRO A 56 10.81 1.51 -24.04
CA PRO A 56 11.40 0.79 -25.18
C PRO A 56 11.36 -0.75 -25.04
N ALA A 57 11.22 -1.27 -23.82
CA ALA A 57 11.27 -2.70 -23.52
C ALA A 57 9.88 -3.36 -23.45
N MET A 58 8.81 -2.58 -23.33
CA MET A 58 7.45 -3.09 -23.13
C MET A 58 6.45 -2.31 -23.98
N ASP A 59 5.72 -3.02 -24.83
CA ASP A 59 4.62 -2.44 -25.63
C ASP A 59 3.27 -2.68 -24.93
N VAL A 60 2.97 -1.83 -23.96
CA VAL A 60 1.71 -1.84 -23.20
C VAL A 60 1.14 -0.42 -23.12
N SER A 61 -0.11 -0.28 -22.70
CA SER A 61 -0.73 1.05 -22.57
C SER A 61 0.06 1.95 -21.60
N PRO A 62 0.14 3.28 -21.85
CA PRO A 62 0.88 4.20 -20.99
C PRO A 62 0.49 4.12 -19.51
N VAL A 63 -0.80 3.91 -19.23
CA VAL A 63 -1.33 3.78 -17.86
C VAL A 63 -0.78 2.52 -17.19
N ILE A 64 -0.78 1.38 -17.88
CA ILE A 64 -0.22 0.12 -17.35
C ILE A 64 1.28 0.28 -17.11
N LEU A 65 1.99 0.92 -18.04
CA LEU A 65 3.42 1.19 -17.91
C LEU A 65 3.72 2.07 -16.69
N GLN A 66 2.87 3.06 -16.42
CA GLN A 66 3.00 3.93 -15.25
C GLN A 66 2.74 3.18 -13.94
N VAL A 67 1.74 2.27 -13.90
CA VAL A 67 1.50 1.41 -12.72
C VAL A 67 2.68 0.47 -12.47
N ILE A 68 3.29 -0.09 -13.53
CA ILE A 68 4.48 -0.92 -13.42
C ILE A 68 5.64 -0.09 -12.84
N ALA A 69 5.92 1.08 -13.41
CA ALA A 69 6.96 1.99 -12.93
C ALA A 69 6.76 2.39 -11.46
N PHE A 70 5.54 2.79 -11.09
CA PHE A 70 5.17 3.10 -9.71
C PHE A 70 5.47 1.93 -8.76
N THR A 71 5.07 0.72 -9.15
CA THR A 71 5.24 -0.50 -8.35
C THR A 71 6.73 -0.84 -8.16
N LEU A 72 7.53 -0.72 -9.23
CA LEU A 72 8.97 -0.95 -9.17
C LEU A 72 9.67 0.03 -8.21
N ILE A 73 9.35 1.32 -8.30
CA ILE A 73 9.92 2.33 -7.40
C ILE A 73 9.47 2.06 -5.96
N LEU A 74 8.21 1.66 -5.75
CA LEU A 74 7.70 1.38 -4.40
C LEU A 74 8.48 0.23 -3.75
N MET A 75 8.74 -0.83 -4.51
CA MET A 75 9.57 -1.94 -4.07
C MET A 75 11.01 -1.49 -3.78
N ALA A 76 11.60 -0.67 -4.66
CA ALA A 76 12.95 -0.14 -4.47
C ALA A 76 13.05 0.72 -3.19
N VAL A 77 12.07 1.59 -2.94
CA VAL A 77 12.00 2.41 -1.73
C VAL A 77 11.86 1.54 -0.48
N PHE A 78 11.00 0.52 -0.49
CA PHE A 78 10.88 -0.39 0.64
C PHE A 78 12.15 -1.18 0.91
N LEU A 79 12.85 -1.60 -0.15
CA LEU A 79 14.15 -2.25 -0.02
C LEU A 79 15.16 -1.29 0.62
N ALA A 80 15.28 -0.06 0.10
CA ALA A 80 16.18 0.96 0.63
C ALA A 80 15.88 1.30 2.09
N LEU A 81 14.61 1.51 2.46
CA LEU A 81 14.19 1.79 3.83
C LEU A 81 14.44 0.61 4.77
N THR A 82 14.28 -0.62 4.30
CA THR A 82 14.59 -1.82 5.10
C THR A 82 16.09 -1.94 5.38
N LEU A 83 16.92 -1.68 4.36
CA LEU A 83 18.38 -1.69 4.51
C LEU A 83 18.84 -0.57 5.46
N ALA A 84 18.31 0.64 5.29
CA ALA A 84 18.60 1.77 6.17
C ALA A 84 18.14 1.49 7.61
N GLY A 85 16.94 0.93 7.78
CA GLY A 85 16.41 0.54 9.09
C GLY A 85 17.31 -0.45 9.81
N LYS A 86 17.77 -1.50 9.12
CA LYS A 86 18.71 -2.49 9.69
C LYS A 86 20.06 -1.87 10.08
N ALA A 87 20.58 -0.92 9.30
CA ALA A 87 21.81 -0.22 9.67
C ALA A 87 21.64 0.62 10.95
N LEU A 88 20.44 1.19 11.15
CA LEU A 88 20.10 2.02 12.30
C LEU A 88 19.63 1.23 13.53
N GLU A 89 19.18 -0.02 13.37
CA GLU A 89 18.73 -0.91 14.46
C GLU A 89 19.80 -1.07 15.56
N GLY A 90 21.10 -0.96 15.22
CA GLY A 90 22.20 -0.99 16.19
C GLY A 90 22.26 0.22 17.14
N LEU A 91 21.65 1.35 16.78
CA LEU A 91 21.71 2.62 17.52
C LEU A 91 20.48 2.85 18.41
N VAL A 92 19.36 2.19 18.12
CA VAL A 92 18.08 2.43 18.79
C VAL A 92 17.80 1.32 19.81
N LYS A 93 18.54 1.32 20.93
CA LYS A 93 18.18 0.54 22.13
C LYS A 93 17.24 1.33 23.04
N VAL A 94 16.08 1.73 22.53
CA VAL A 94 14.99 2.15 23.41
C VAL A 94 13.69 1.83 22.72
N VAL A 95 12.91 0.87 23.23
CA VAL A 95 11.46 1.06 23.34
C VAL A 95 10.92 0.33 24.57
N MET A 96 10.20 1.10 25.38
CA MET A 96 9.36 0.71 26.50
C MET A 96 8.56 -0.57 26.20
N LEU A 97 8.77 -1.61 27.00
CA LEU A 97 8.08 -2.91 26.97
C LEU A 97 6.67 -2.87 27.60
N GLY A 98 6.05 -1.69 27.64
CA GLY A 98 4.71 -1.52 28.24
C GLY A 98 3.60 -2.13 27.36
N TRP A 99 2.51 -2.54 28.00
CA TRP A 99 1.30 -3.05 27.33
C TRP A 99 0.70 -2.04 26.34
N LEU A 100 0.78 -0.73 26.66
CA LEU A 100 0.31 0.35 25.80
C LEU A 100 1.09 0.44 24.47
N ASN A 101 2.41 0.24 24.49
CA ASN A 101 3.24 0.21 23.28
C ASN A 101 2.82 -0.92 22.34
N LYS A 102 2.48 -2.09 22.89
CA LYS A 102 1.98 -3.22 22.11
C LYS A 102 0.59 -2.96 21.53
N LEU A 103 -0.32 -2.39 22.31
CA LEU A 103 -1.67 -2.07 21.87
C LEU A 103 -1.67 -1.03 20.73
N LEU A 104 -0.93 0.06 20.88
CA LEU A 104 -0.73 1.05 19.82
C LEU A 104 -0.01 0.43 18.60
N GLY A 105 0.93 -0.49 18.83
CA GLY A 105 1.54 -1.28 17.77
C GLY A 105 0.52 -2.07 16.94
N VAL A 106 -0.47 -2.71 17.57
CA VAL A 106 -1.57 -3.39 16.86
C VAL A 106 -2.37 -2.42 16.03
N ALA A 107 -2.79 -1.29 16.60
CA ALA A 107 -3.58 -0.29 15.90
C ALA A 107 -2.86 0.24 14.65
N PHE A 108 -1.59 0.64 14.78
CA PHE A 108 -0.80 1.13 13.65
C PHE A 108 -0.47 0.04 12.61
N SER A 109 -0.27 -1.20 13.06
CA SER A 109 -0.05 -2.32 12.15
C SER A 109 -1.30 -2.63 11.31
N LEU A 110 -2.48 -2.62 11.92
CA LEU A 110 -3.76 -2.79 11.22
C LEU A 110 -4.00 -1.64 10.25
N LEU A 111 -3.81 -0.39 10.71
CA LEU A 111 -3.96 0.80 9.87
C LEU A 111 -3.06 0.73 8.63
N LYS A 112 -1.79 0.38 8.82
CA LYS A 112 -0.82 0.19 7.72
C LYS A 112 -1.28 -0.90 6.75
N VAL A 113 -1.76 -2.04 7.23
CA VAL A 113 -2.23 -3.12 6.35
C VAL A 113 -3.47 -2.73 5.59
N ILE A 114 -4.45 -2.09 6.23
CA ILE A 114 -5.65 -1.56 5.58
C ILE A 114 -5.26 -0.55 4.49
N LEU A 115 -4.34 0.36 4.80
CA LEU A 115 -3.88 1.36 3.86
C LEU A 115 -3.11 0.75 2.68
N ALA A 116 -2.28 -0.27 2.93
CA ALA A 116 -1.57 -1.00 1.88
C ALA A 116 -2.53 -1.78 0.97
N ILE A 117 -3.57 -2.42 1.53
CA ILE A 117 -4.63 -3.07 0.76
C ILE A 117 -5.36 -2.04 -0.10
N GLY A 118 -5.72 -0.90 0.47
CA GLY A 118 -6.38 0.18 -0.29
C GLY A 118 -5.51 0.72 -1.41
N LEU A 119 -4.20 0.90 -1.19
CA LEU A 119 -3.26 1.24 -2.25
C LEU A 119 -3.29 0.21 -3.40
N VAL A 120 -3.27 -1.08 -3.07
CA VAL A 120 -3.38 -2.16 -4.08
C VAL A 120 -4.72 -2.11 -4.82
N ILE A 121 -5.83 -1.86 -4.11
CA ILE A 121 -7.15 -1.68 -4.74
C ILE A 121 -7.11 -0.54 -5.76
N LEU A 122 -6.55 0.62 -5.41
CA LEU A 122 -6.46 1.76 -6.33
C LEU A 122 -5.62 1.46 -7.57
N LEU A 123 -4.52 0.70 -7.43
CA LEU A 123 -3.70 0.28 -8.55
C LEU A 123 -4.43 -0.74 -9.45
N ILE A 124 -5.13 -1.71 -8.85
CA ILE A 124 -5.94 -2.68 -9.60
C ILE A 124 -7.02 -1.95 -10.40
N ASP A 125 -7.74 -1.00 -9.78
CA ASP A 125 -8.77 -0.22 -10.44
C ASP A 125 -8.23 0.61 -11.61
N THR A 126 -7.01 1.14 -11.45
CA THR A 126 -6.30 1.86 -12.52
C THR A 126 -6.05 0.95 -13.71
N VAL A 127 -5.57 -0.27 -13.46
CA VAL A 127 -5.26 -1.26 -14.50
C VAL A 127 -6.54 -1.81 -15.15
N THR A 128 -7.56 -2.17 -14.37
CA THR A 128 -8.82 -2.70 -14.92
C THR A 128 -9.55 -1.66 -15.74
N HIS A 129 -9.54 -0.39 -15.33
CA HIS A 129 -10.05 0.73 -16.14
C HIS A 129 -9.25 0.90 -17.44
N ALA A 130 -7.93 0.81 -17.39
CA ALA A 130 -7.08 0.89 -18.59
C ALA A 130 -7.28 -0.29 -19.57
N LEU A 131 -7.77 -1.43 -19.09
CA LEU A 131 -8.07 -2.63 -19.87
C LEU A 131 -9.56 -2.78 -20.22
N GLU A 132 -10.40 -1.80 -19.84
CA GLU A 132 -11.87 -1.85 -20.00
C GLU A 132 -12.52 -3.09 -19.36
N ILE A 133 -11.92 -3.63 -18.29
CA ILE A 133 -12.41 -4.80 -17.56
C ILE A 133 -13.43 -4.35 -16.52
N ASP A 134 -14.68 -4.79 -16.68
CA ASP A 134 -15.73 -4.55 -15.69
C ASP A 134 -15.64 -5.52 -14.50
N CYS A 135 -15.02 -5.06 -13.41
CA CYS A 135 -15.00 -5.77 -12.13
C CYS A 135 -16.16 -5.38 -11.19
N SER A 136 -17.08 -4.50 -11.62
CA SER A 136 -18.11 -3.90 -10.76
C SER A 136 -18.97 -4.93 -10.05
N LYS A 137 -19.30 -6.05 -10.72
CA LYS A 137 -20.12 -7.14 -10.16
C LYS A 137 -19.47 -7.77 -8.93
N THR A 138 -18.16 -8.04 -9.00
CA THR A 138 -17.42 -8.70 -7.91
C THR A 138 -17.16 -7.74 -6.75
N THR A 139 -16.91 -6.46 -7.04
CA THR A 139 -16.62 -5.44 -6.02
C THR A 139 -17.88 -4.90 -5.34
N ALA A 140 -19.03 -4.87 -6.03
CA ALA A 140 -20.30 -4.38 -5.48
C ALA A 140 -20.86 -5.27 -4.36
N GLU A 141 -20.50 -6.55 -4.36
CA GLU A 141 -20.90 -7.50 -3.33
C GLU A 141 -20.02 -7.43 -2.07
N SER A 142 -18.87 -6.74 -2.12
CA SER A 142 -17.95 -6.62 -0.99
C SER A 142 -18.34 -5.49 -0.05
N LEU A 143 -18.33 -5.79 1.25
CA LEU A 143 -18.58 -4.82 2.31
C LEU A 143 -17.37 -3.93 2.59
N LEU A 144 -16.16 -4.48 2.52
CA LEU A 144 -14.93 -3.80 2.94
C LEU A 144 -14.23 -3.07 1.79
N TYR A 145 -14.48 -3.45 0.54
CA TYR A 145 -13.80 -2.89 -0.62
C TYR A 145 -13.99 -1.36 -0.72
N ASN A 146 -15.24 -0.87 -0.72
CA ASN A 146 -15.53 0.56 -0.84
C ASN A 146 -15.02 1.40 0.34
N PRO A 147 -15.24 1.01 1.62
CA PRO A 147 -14.66 1.72 2.76
C PRO A 147 -13.14 1.82 2.72
N ILE A 148 -12.44 0.73 2.36
CA ILE A 148 -10.98 0.71 2.30
C ILE A 148 -10.46 1.54 1.13
N LYS A 149 -11.12 1.47 -0.03
CA LYS A 149 -10.80 2.30 -1.19
C LYS A 149 -10.95 3.79 -0.86
N SER A 150 -12.09 4.18 -0.29
CA SER A 150 -12.36 5.57 0.12
C SER A 150 -11.35 6.05 1.18
N PHE A 151 -11.00 5.18 2.12
CA PHE A 151 -9.97 5.48 3.10
C PHE A 151 -8.61 5.72 2.43
N ALA A 152 -8.18 4.85 1.52
CA ALA A 152 -6.92 5.01 0.81
C ALA A 152 -6.90 6.23 -0.12
N ASP A 153 -8.03 6.58 -0.75
CA ASP A 153 -8.17 7.79 -1.56
C ASP A 153 -7.82 9.06 -0.80
N VAL A 154 -8.08 9.10 0.52
CA VAL A 154 -7.72 10.26 1.37
C VAL A 154 -6.20 10.40 1.49
N PHE A 155 -5.46 9.29 1.56
CA PHE A 155 -4.00 9.29 1.71
C PHE A 155 -3.28 9.36 0.37
N PHE A 156 -3.89 8.81 -0.68
CA PHE A 156 -3.30 8.67 -2.01
C PHE A 156 -4.17 9.30 -3.12
N PRO A 157 -4.64 10.56 -2.95
CA PRO A 157 -5.57 11.17 -3.92
C PRO A 157 -4.97 11.29 -5.32
N TYR A 158 -3.64 11.45 -5.40
CA TYR A 158 -2.86 11.53 -6.62
C TYR A 158 -2.86 10.23 -7.44
N ILE A 159 -3.25 9.07 -6.87
CA ILE A 159 -3.35 7.84 -7.66
C ILE A 159 -4.47 7.93 -8.69
N LYS A 160 -5.53 8.70 -8.40
CA LYS A 160 -6.55 9.00 -9.42
C LYS A 160 -5.97 9.79 -10.59
N GLU A 161 -4.97 10.64 -10.36
CA GLU A 161 -4.31 11.38 -11.44
C GLU A 161 -3.57 10.44 -12.40
N LEU A 162 -3.09 9.26 -11.96
CA LEU A 162 -2.60 8.23 -12.89
C LEU A 162 -3.68 7.73 -13.84
N ILE A 163 -4.94 7.67 -13.40
CA ILE A 163 -6.10 7.19 -14.18
C ILE A 163 -6.54 8.25 -15.19
N PHE A 164 -6.47 9.53 -14.82
CA PHE A 164 -7.09 10.64 -15.55
C PHE A 164 -6.11 11.55 -16.32
N ASN A 165 -4.79 11.40 -16.16
CA ASN A 165 -3.85 12.18 -16.94
C ASN A 165 -3.82 11.68 -18.39
N LYS A 166 -4.58 12.39 -19.22
CA LYS A 166 -4.71 12.23 -20.68
C LYS A 166 -3.68 13.11 -21.38
#